data_AF-A0A3R6Q3D9-F1
#
_entry.id   AF-A0A3R6Q3D9-F1
#
_cell.length_a   1.000
_cell.length_b   1.000
_cell.length_c   1.000
_cell.angle_alpha   90.00
_cell.angle_beta   90.00
_cell.angle_gamma   90.00
#
_symmetry.space_group_name_H-M   'P 1'
#
loop_
_entity.id
_entity.type
_entity.pdbx_description
1 polymer ?
#
loop_
_entity_poly.entity_id
_entity_poly.type
_entity_poly.pdbx_seq_one_letter_code
_entity_poly.pdbx_strand_id
1 'polypeptide(L)'
;MSTLASNPRISKMLHSISEIWFIIILSIPAWSMIRYLIIKEFDNFTFVLTLFFTIAIDLLIKQIFQKTGWISLLVGFLLSFASLYMIGALLSEYNEFSTGREPNAILMLTVGGTLFGISLILALKMCYQGVLNMLAS
;
A
#
# COMPACT_ATOMS: atom_id res chain seq x y z
N MET A 1 -5.26 -27.33 -20.61
CA MET A 1 -4.58 -26.36 -19.74
C MET A 1 -5.66 -25.54 -19.04
N SER A 2 -6.25 -26.07 -17.96
CA SER A 2 -7.37 -25.44 -17.26
C SER A 2 -6.82 -24.33 -16.37
N THR A 3 -6.98 -23.10 -16.85
CA THR A 3 -6.37 -21.92 -16.27
C THR A 3 -7.01 -21.64 -14.91
N LEU A 4 -6.23 -21.60 -13.84
CA LEU A 4 -6.63 -21.15 -12.49
C LEU A 4 -7.44 -19.82 -12.50
N ALA A 5 -7.27 -19.02 -13.56
CA ALA A 5 -8.00 -17.79 -13.88
C ALA A 5 -9.47 -17.97 -14.32
N SER A 6 -9.93 -19.18 -14.67
CA SER A 6 -11.32 -19.43 -15.08
C SER A 6 -12.29 -19.57 -13.91
N ASN A 7 -11.78 -19.64 -12.67
CA ASN A 7 -12.61 -19.59 -11.49
C ASN A 7 -12.98 -18.12 -11.20
N PRO A 8 -14.27 -17.73 -11.25
CA PRO A 8 -14.70 -16.35 -11.10
C PRO A 8 -14.29 -15.74 -9.75
N ARG A 9 -14.13 -16.57 -8.71
CA ARG A 9 -13.67 -16.14 -7.39
C ARG A 9 -12.17 -15.77 -7.39
N ILE A 10 -11.35 -16.56 -8.08
CA ILE A 10 -9.90 -16.33 -8.19
C ILE A 10 -9.63 -15.10 -9.06
N SER A 11 -10.38 -14.94 -10.16
CA SER A 11 -10.31 -13.75 -11.01
C SER A 11 -10.65 -12.47 -10.23
N LYS A 12 -11.71 -12.49 -9.40
CA LYS A 12 -12.09 -11.36 -8.55
C LYS A 12 -11.03 -11.00 -7.49
N MET A 13 -10.35 -12.00 -6.92
CA MET A 13 -9.25 -11.78 -5.96
C MET A 13 -8.02 -11.18 -6.64
N LEU A 14 -7.62 -11.69 -7.82
CA LEU A 14 -6.49 -11.14 -8.59
C LEU A 14 -6.76 -9.69 -9.03
N HIS A 15 -8.01 -9.38 -9.38
CA HIS A 15 -8.41 -8.02 -9.73
C HIS A 15 -8.32 -7.06 -8.54
N SER A 16 -8.46 -7.57 -7.31
CA SER A 16 -8.48 -6.79 -6.06
C SER A 16 -7.19 -6.91 -5.24
N ILE A 17 -6.14 -7.52 -5.82
CA ILE A 17 -4.90 -7.81 -5.09
C ILE A 17 -4.19 -6.55 -4.60
N SER A 18 -4.28 -5.46 -5.38
CA SER A 18 -3.67 -4.18 -5.00
C SER A 18 -4.34 -3.62 -3.74
N GLU A 19 -5.67 -3.60 -3.71
CA GLU A 19 -6.41 -3.10 -2.56
C GLU A 19 -6.16 -3.95 -1.30
N ILE A 20 -6.17 -5.27 -1.44
CA ILE A 20 -5.90 -6.19 -0.33
C ILE A 20 -4.49 -5.97 0.23
N TRP A 21 -3.49 -5.83 -0.64
CA TRP A 21 -2.10 -5.57 -0.24
C TRP A 21 -1.98 -4.29 0.60
N PHE A 22 -2.58 -3.20 0.15
CA PHE A 22 -2.53 -1.94 0.87
C PHE A 22 -3.35 -1.92 2.15
N ILE A 23 -4.47 -2.64 2.22
CA ILE A 23 -5.19 -2.82 3.48
C ILE A 23 -4.30 -3.48 4.52
N ILE A 24 -3.56 -4.54 4.14
CA ILE A 24 -2.64 -5.24 5.05
C ILE A 24 -1.54 -4.29 5.53
N ILE A 25 -0.89 -3.57 4.61
CA ILE A 25 0.20 -2.64 4.96
C ILE A 25 -0.28 -1.51 5.87
N LEU A 26 -1.41 -0.88 5.54
CA LEU A 26 -1.94 0.26 6.29
C LEU A 26 -2.55 -0.15 7.64
N SER A 27 -2.97 -1.41 7.80
CA SER A 27 -3.50 -1.91 9.07
C SER A 27 -2.45 -1.91 10.19
N ILE A 28 -1.16 -2.10 9.86
CA ILE A 28 -0.07 -2.13 10.84
C ILE A 28 0.11 -0.77 11.55
N PRO A 29 0.36 0.36 10.84
CA PRO A 29 0.46 1.66 11.47
C PRO A 29 -0.88 2.10 12.09
N ALA A 30 -2.02 1.81 11.45
CA ALA A 30 -3.34 2.13 12.00
C ALA A 30 -3.55 1.49 13.39
N TRP A 31 -3.26 0.19 13.52
CA TRP A 31 -3.37 -0.52 14.79
C TRP A 31 -2.42 0.03 15.85
N SER A 32 -1.20 0.40 15.46
CA SER A 32 -0.23 1.02 16.37
C SER A 32 -0.74 2.35 16.93
N MET A 33 -1.29 3.21 16.07
CA MET A 33 -1.83 4.51 16.46
C MET A 33 -3.10 4.40 17.30
N ILE A 34 -4.01 3.47 16.96
CA ILE A 34 -5.19 3.18 17.77
C ILE A 34 -4.79 2.75 19.18
N ARG A 35 -3.82 1.82 19.30
CA ARG A 35 -3.30 1.41 20.61
C ARG A 35 -2.66 2.57 21.37
N TYR A 36 -1.93 3.45 20.70
CA TYR A 36 -1.35 4.64 21.31
C TYR A 36 -2.44 5.55 21.90
N LEU A 37 -3.49 5.85 21.14
CA LEU A 37 -4.59 6.71 21.60
C LEU A 37 -5.41 6.13 22.74
N ILE A 38 -5.51 4.79 22.83
CA ILE A 38 -6.24 4.12 23.90
C ILE A 38 -5.43 4.08 25.21
N ILE A 39 -4.11 3.88 25.12
CA ILE A 39 -3.26 3.61 26.29
C ILE A 39 -2.59 4.87 26.83
N LYS A 40 -2.32 5.87 25.97
CA LYS A 40 -1.65 7.12 26.33
C LYS A 40 -2.59 8.33 26.22
N GLU A 41 -2.08 9.51 26.57
CA GLU A 41 -2.77 10.78 26.39
C GLU A 41 -3.15 11.04 24.93
N PHE A 42 -4.29 11.71 24.78
CA PHE A 42 -4.82 12.11 23.48
C PHE A 42 -3.90 13.13 22.82
N ASP A 43 -3.29 12.73 21.71
CA ASP A 43 -2.48 13.60 20.86
C ASP A 43 -3.23 13.90 19.55
N ASN A 44 -3.41 15.19 19.26
CA ASN A 44 -4.13 15.66 18.07
C ASN A 44 -3.49 15.13 16.78
N PHE A 45 -2.17 15.06 16.73
CA PHE A 45 -1.46 14.59 15.54
C PHE A 45 -1.73 13.10 15.28
N THR A 46 -1.60 12.29 16.33
CA THR A 46 -1.91 10.86 16.28
C THR A 46 -3.37 10.59 15.95
N PHE A 47 -4.30 11.40 16.47
CA PHE A 47 -5.73 11.31 16.16
C PHE A 47 -6.01 11.57 14.68
N VAL A 48 -5.46 12.65 14.12
CA VAL A 48 -5.62 13.00 12.69
C VAL A 48 -5.03 11.92 11.79
N LEU A 49 -3.85 11.40 12.11
CA LEU A 49 -3.25 10.31 11.35
C LEU A 49 -4.07 9.02 11.43
N THR A 50 -4.63 8.70 12.59
CA THR A 50 -5.50 7.54 12.77
C THR A 50 -6.72 7.65 11.85
N LEU A 51 -7.39 8.81 11.85
CA LEU A 51 -8.51 9.07 10.94
C LEU A 51 -8.11 8.94 9.47
N PHE A 52 -6.95 9.48 9.09
CA PHE A 52 -6.44 9.35 7.73
C PHE A 52 -6.27 7.89 7.32
N PHE A 53 -5.65 7.06 8.17
CA PHE A 53 -5.50 5.63 7.88
C PHE A 53 -6.84 4.89 7.81
N THR A 54 -7.77 5.17 8.72
CA THR A 54 -9.11 4.58 8.69
C THR A 54 -9.82 4.92 7.38
N ILE A 55 -9.83 6.19 6.98
CA ILE A 55 -10.45 6.64 5.71
C ILE A 55 -9.78 5.97 4.51
N ALA A 56 -8.44 5.89 4.49
CA ALA A 56 -7.71 5.24 3.41
C ALA A 56 -8.08 3.75 3.29
N ILE A 57 -8.18 3.03 4.42
CA ILE A 57 -8.61 1.63 4.46
C ILE A 57 -10.05 1.50 3.99
N ASP A 58 -10.97 2.36 4.43
CA ASP A 58 -12.37 2.32 4.01
C ASP A 58 -12.54 2.56 2.51
N LEU A 59 -11.74 3.47 1.93
CA LEU A 59 -11.71 3.71 0.48
C LEU A 59 -11.20 2.48 -0.28
N LEU A 60 -10.18 1.80 0.24
CA LEU A 60 -9.66 0.55 -0.36
C LEU A 60 -10.69 -0.58 -0.27
N ILE A 61 -11.36 -0.72 0.88
CA ILE A 61 -12.46 -1.69 1.05
C ILE A 61 -13.58 -1.38 0.05
N LYS A 62 -13.97 -0.11 -0.06
CA LYS A 62 -14.96 0.32 -1.05
C LYS A 62 -14.53 -0.06 -2.47
N GLN A 63 -13.26 0.10 -2.83
CA GLN A 63 -12.74 -0.27 -4.15
C GLN A 63 -12.77 -1.77 -4.45
N ILE A 64 -12.70 -2.64 -3.43
CA ILE A 64 -12.86 -4.09 -3.61
C ILE A 64 -14.26 -4.41 -4.17
N PHE A 65 -15.29 -3.68 -3.73
CA PHE A 65 -16.68 -3.89 -4.15
C PHE A 65 -17.11 -3.01 -5.33
N GLN A 66 -16.65 -1.76 -5.34
CA GLN A 66 -17.04 -0.71 -6.26
C GLN A 66 -15.78 -0.08 -6.87
N LYS A 67 -15.31 -0.66 -7.99
CA LYS A 67 -14.10 -0.27 -8.73
C LYS A 67 -14.26 1.08 -9.43
N THR A 68 -14.41 2.13 -8.63
CA THR A 68 -14.62 3.51 -9.08
C THR A 68 -13.31 4.07 -9.63
N GLY A 69 -13.28 4.43 -10.91
CA GLY A 69 -12.05 4.82 -11.61
C GLY A 69 -11.30 5.98 -10.95
N TRP A 70 -12.00 7.10 -10.68
CA TRP A 70 -11.40 8.27 -10.03
C TRP A 70 -10.83 7.98 -8.63
N ILE A 71 -11.52 7.18 -7.82
CA ILE A 71 -11.01 6.80 -6.49
C ILE A 71 -9.77 5.93 -6.66
N SER A 72 -9.79 4.98 -7.60
CA SER A 72 -8.66 4.07 -7.86
C SER A 72 -7.42 4.83 -8.31
N LEU A 73 -7.60 5.83 -9.17
CA LEU A 73 -6.56 6.74 -9.60
C LEU A 73 -6.00 7.58 -8.44
N LEU A 74 -6.87 8.24 -7.66
CA LEU A 74 -6.45 9.09 -6.56
C LEU A 74 -5.70 8.30 -5.47
N VAL A 75 -6.27 7.18 -5.04
CA VAL A 75 -5.67 6.33 -3.99
C VAL A 75 -4.38 5.69 -4.52
N GLY A 76 -4.38 5.16 -5.75
CA GLY A 76 -3.18 4.61 -6.38
C GLY A 76 -2.06 5.64 -6.51
N PHE A 77 -2.39 6.89 -6.84
CA PHE A 77 -1.42 7.98 -6.97
C PHE A 77 -0.79 8.29 -5.61
N LEU A 78 -1.59 8.51 -4.56
CA LEU A 78 -1.09 8.77 -3.21
C LEU A 78 -0.21 7.63 -2.70
N LEU A 79 -0.61 6.37 -2.92
CA LEU A 79 0.16 5.20 -2.52
C LEU A 79 1.45 5.03 -3.34
N SER A 80 1.45 5.48 -4.61
CA SER A 80 2.67 5.49 -5.43
C SER A 80 3.69 6.49 -4.87
N PHE A 81 3.25 7.70 -4.51
CA PHE A 81 4.11 8.69 -3.84
C PHE A 81 4.64 8.17 -2.50
N ALA A 82 3.77 7.57 -1.68
CA ALA A 82 4.18 6.96 -0.42
C ALA A 82 5.22 5.84 -0.64
N SER A 83 5.01 4.97 -1.64
CA SER A 83 5.95 3.90 -1.97
C SER A 83 7.30 4.44 -2.45
N LEU A 84 7.29 5.46 -3.31
CA LEU A 84 8.52 6.12 -3.77
C LEU A 84 9.26 6.80 -2.62
N TYR A 85 8.54 7.47 -1.73
CA TYR A 85 9.13 8.06 -0.52
C TYR A 85 9.82 6.98 0.34
N MET A 86 9.16 5.86 0.58
CA MET A 86 9.74 4.75 1.37
C MET A 86 10.94 4.10 0.68
N ILE A 87 10.92 3.97 -0.66
CA ILE A 87 12.10 3.51 -1.42
C ILE A 87 13.25 4.51 -1.27
N GLY A 88 12.98 5.81 -1.36
CA GLY A 88 13.97 6.86 -1.14
C GLY A 88 14.57 6.81 0.28
N ALA A 89 13.72 6.65 1.30
CA ALA A 89 14.14 6.49 2.69
C ALA A 89 15.00 5.23 2.87
N LEU A 90 14.60 4.11 2.27
CA LEU A 90 15.35 2.86 2.31
C LEU A 90 16.72 3.00 1.64
N LEU A 91 16.80 3.64 0.47
CA LEU A 91 18.08 3.88 -0.21
C LEU A 91 18.97 4.85 0.57
N SER A 92 18.37 5.84 1.22
CA SER A 92 19.11 6.77 2.09
C SER A 92 19.76 6.04 3.26
N GLU A 93 19.01 5.19 3.96
CA GLU A 93 19.52 4.40 5.09
C GLU A 93 20.48 3.30 4.60
N TYR A 94 20.24 2.73 3.41
CA TYR A 94 21.19 1.79 2.80
C TYR A 94 22.57 2.42 2.54
N ASN A 95 22.61 3.70 2.15
CA ASN A 95 23.86 4.41 1.91
C ASN A 95 24.68 4.68 3.18
N GLU A 96 24.12 4.51 4.38
CA GLU A 96 24.85 4.61 5.63
C GLU A 96 25.74 3.37 5.88
N PHE A 97 25.47 2.24 5.21
CA PHE A 97 26.29 1.04 5.31
C PHE A 97 27.56 1.15 4.45
N SER A 98 28.68 1.37 5.13
CA SER A 98 30.01 1.61 4.54
C SER A 98 30.46 0.60 3.46
N THR A 99 30.09 -0.67 3.59
CA THR A 99 30.51 -1.74 2.66
C THR A 99 29.36 -2.37 1.88
N GLY A 100 28.11 -2.07 2.21
CA GLY A 100 26.91 -2.65 1.59
C GLY A 100 26.77 -4.18 1.69
N ARG A 101 27.72 -4.87 2.33
CA ARG A 101 27.79 -6.33 2.51
C ARG A 101 27.43 -6.79 3.91
N GLU A 102 27.13 -5.83 4.79
CA GLU A 102 26.68 -6.12 6.14
C GLU A 102 25.36 -6.90 6.08
N PRO A 103 25.17 -7.93 6.93
CA PRO A 103 23.94 -8.73 6.95
C PRO A 103 22.68 -7.87 7.05
N ASN A 104 22.75 -6.77 7.81
CA ASN A 104 21.65 -5.82 7.97
C ASN A 104 21.36 -5.05 6.68
N ALA A 105 22.38 -4.61 5.95
CA ALA A 105 22.23 -3.92 4.67
C ALA A 105 21.57 -4.83 3.61
N ILE A 106 21.98 -6.11 3.56
CA ILE A 106 21.40 -7.11 2.66
C ILE A 106 19.94 -7.40 3.05
N LEU A 107 19.65 -7.56 4.35
CA LEU A 107 18.29 -7.81 4.83
C LEU A 107 17.37 -6.63 4.55
N MET A 108 17.87 -5.40 4.71
CA MET A 108 17.12 -4.19 4.41
C MET A 108 16.75 -4.12 2.92
N LEU A 109 17.70 -4.35 2.02
CA LEU A 109 17.47 -4.28 0.58
C LEU A 109 16.56 -5.42 0.10
N THR A 110 16.76 -6.62 0.62
CA THR A 110 15.94 -7.79 0.23
C THR A 110 14.51 -7.70 0.78
N VAL A 111 14.32 -7.42 2.06
CA VAL A 111 12.98 -7.36 2.68
C VAL A 111 12.29 -6.04 2.35
N GLY A 112 12.93 -4.92 2.66
CA GLY A 112 12.37 -3.59 2.45
C GLY A 112 12.23 -3.26 0.96
N GLY A 113 13.25 -3.58 0.14
CA GLY A 113 13.18 -3.36 -1.31
C GLY A 113 12.07 -4.17 -1.97
N THR A 114 11.89 -5.44 -1.57
CA THR A 114 10.77 -6.25 -2.07
C THR A 114 9.43 -5.69 -1.61
N LEU A 115 9.29 -5.31 -0.34
CA LEU A 115 8.05 -4.80 0.22
C LEU A 115 7.63 -3.48 -0.44
N PHE A 116 8.52 -2.50 -0.54
CA PHE A 116 8.21 -1.22 -1.15
C PHE A 116 8.15 -1.29 -2.68
N GLY A 117 8.95 -2.16 -3.31
CA GLY A 117 8.90 -2.42 -4.76
C GLY A 117 7.57 -3.03 -5.20
N ILE A 118 7.11 -4.08 -4.52
CA ILE A 118 5.78 -4.68 -4.78
C ILE A 118 4.68 -3.66 -4.55
N SER A 119 4.79 -2.86 -3.47
CA SER A 119 3.84 -1.78 -3.19
C SER A 119 3.77 -0.78 -4.34
N LEU A 120 4.91 -0.32 -4.86
CA LEU A 120 4.94 0.61 -5.99
C LEU A 120 4.27 0.00 -7.24
N ILE A 121 4.58 -1.24 -7.60
CA ILE A 121 3.98 -1.92 -8.76
C ILE A 121 2.46 -2.01 -8.60
N LEU A 122 1.99 -2.38 -7.41
CA LEU A 122 0.56 -2.51 -7.15
C LEU A 122 -0.18 -1.17 -7.12
N ALA A 123 0.46 -0.10 -6.66
CA ALA A 123 -0.07 1.26 -6.71
C ALA A 123 -0.18 1.78 -8.15
N LEU A 124 0.84 1.55 -8.97
CA LEU A 124 0.82 1.89 -10.40
C LEU A 124 -0.25 1.10 -11.15
N LYS A 125 -0.44 -0.19 -10.82
CA LYS A 125 -1.55 -1.00 -11.34
C LYS A 125 -2.91 -0.36 -11.01
N MET A 126 -3.11 0.14 -9.78
CA MET A 126 -4.34 0.85 -9.42
C MET A 126 -4.51 2.14 -10.23
N CYS A 127 -3.45 2.91 -10.43
CA CYS A 127 -3.50 4.11 -11.27
C CYS A 127 -3.94 3.77 -12.69
N TYR A 128 -3.27 2.80 -13.31
CA TYR A 128 -3.57 2.36 -14.67
C TYR A 128 -5.02 1.88 -14.82
N GLN A 129 -5.47 1.08 -13.85
CA GLN A 129 -6.84 0.58 -13.84
C GLN A 129 -7.87 1.69 -13.58
N GLY A 130 -7.52 2.68 -12.77
CA GLY A 130 -8.31 3.89 -12.55
C GLY A 130 -8.52 4.68 -13.84
N VAL A 131 -7.43 4.92 -14.60
CA VAL A 131 -7.52 5.59 -15.91
C VAL A 131 -8.41 4.81 -16.87
N LEU A 132 -8.21 3.49 -17.00
CA LEU A 132 -9.02 2.66 -17.90
C LEU A 132 -10.51 2.72 -17.55
N ASN A 133 -10.85 2.63 -16.26
CA ASN A 133 -12.25 2.69 -15.81
C ASN A 133 -12.89 4.07 -16.05
N MET A 134 -12.10 5.14 -16.07
CA MET A 134 -12.58 6.49 -16.39
C MET A 134 -12.77 6.72 -17.88
N LEU A 135 -11.94 6.10 -18.72
CA LEU A 135 -12.08 6.17 -20.18
C LEU A 135 -13.25 5.32 -20.71
N ALA A 136 -13.65 4.31 -19.96
CA ALA A 136 -14.75 3.41 -20.30
C ALA A 136 -16.13 3.88 -19.80
N SER A 137 -16.21 4.99 -19.07
CA SER A 137 -17.46 5.59 -18.55
C SER A 137 -17.91 6.77 -19.39
#